data_AF-A0A1B0GMC9-F1
#
_entry.id   AF-A0A1B0GMC9-F1
#
_cell.length_a   1.000
_cell.length_b   1.000
_cell.length_c   1.000
_cell.angle_alpha   90.00
_cell.angle_beta   90.00
_cell.angle_gamma   90.00
#
_symmetry.space_group_name_H-M   'P 1'
#
loop_
_entity.id
_entity.type
_entity.pdbx_description
1 polymer ?
#
loop_
_entity_poly.entity_id
_entity_poly.type
_entity_poly.pdbx_seq_one_letter_code
_entity_poly.pdbx_strand_id
1 'polypeptide(L)' 'MMQDIAANEYLEYGTHEDAMYGTKLETIRRIHAEGKMAILDVEPQALKILRTAEFTPYVVFIAAPSLQNIADVINWE' A
#
# COMPACT_ATOMS: atom_id res chain seq x y z
N MET A 1 13.90 -13.73 1.62
CA MET A 1 13.69 -12.27 1.47
C MET A 1 14.46 -11.70 0.27
N MET A 2 15.80 -11.65 0.26
CA MET A 2 16.52 -11.11 -0.92
C MET A 2 16.23 -11.87 -2.23
N GLN A 3 16.08 -13.20 -2.14
CA GLN A 3 15.69 -14.04 -3.27
C GLN A 3 14.27 -13.71 -3.75
N ASP A 4 13.31 -13.63 -2.83
CA ASP A 4 11.91 -13.27 -3.08
C ASP A 4 11.79 -11.86 -3.70
N ILE A 5 12.60 -10.90 -3.23
CA ILE A 5 12.67 -9.54 -3.79
C ILE A 5 13.15 -9.61 -5.24
N ALA A 6 14.23 -10.35 -5.52
CA ALA A 6 14.73 -10.56 -6.87
C ALA A 6 13.72 -11.28 -7.79
N ALA A 7 12.82 -12.08 -7.20
CA ALA A 7 11.73 -12.75 -7.89
C ALA A 7 10.45 -11.88 -8.06
N ASN A 8 10.48 -10.60 -7.67
CA ASN A 8 9.34 -9.67 -7.69
C ASN A 8 8.13 -10.15 -6.85
N GLU A 9 8.38 -10.81 -5.73
CA GLU A 9 7.32 -11.32 -4.84
C GLU A 9 6.87 -10.30 -3.77
N TYR A 10 7.57 -9.18 -3.69
CA TYR A 10 7.27 -8.07 -2.78
C TYR A 10 6.60 -6.93 -3.54
N LEU A 11 5.53 -6.40 -2.97
CA LEU A 11 4.91 -5.17 -3.43
C LEU A 11 5.81 -3.97 -3.16
N GLU A 12 6.36 -3.92 -1.95
CA GLU A 12 7.29 -2.91 -1.45
C GLU A 12 8.27 -3.58 -0.49
N TYR A 13 9.48 -3.04 -0.42
CA TYR A 13 10.49 -3.47 0.54
C TYR A 13 11.46 -2.33 0.82
N GLY A 14 12.08 -2.35 2.00
CA GLY A 14 13.03 -1.33 2.43
C GLY A 14 13.79 -1.72 3.69
N THR A 15 14.76 -0.91 4.05
CA THR A 15 15.56 -1.06 5.27
C THR A 15 15.21 0.01 6.29
N HIS A 16 15.13 -0.39 7.55
CA HIS A 16 15.07 0.54 8.68
C HIS A 16 15.79 -0.09 9.88
N GLU A 17 16.70 0.65 10.51
CA GLU A 17 17.50 0.16 11.66
C GLU A 17 18.16 -1.22 11.42
N ASP A 18 18.84 -1.38 10.28
CA ASP A 18 19.49 -2.63 9.83
C ASP A 18 18.55 -3.84 9.64
N ALA A 19 17.25 -3.67 9.85
CA ALA A 19 16.23 -4.66 9.55
C ALA A 19 15.59 -4.41 8.17
N MET A 20 15.24 -5.49 7.48
CA MET A 20 14.52 -5.45 6.22
C MET A 20 13.03 -5.65 6.45
N TYR A 21 12.23 -4.78 5.84
CA TYR A 21 10.77 -4.82 5.87
C TYR A 21 10.20 -4.92 4.47
N GLY A 22 8.97 -5.38 4.36
CA GLY A 22 8.26 -5.37 3.10
C GLY A 22 6.89 -6.02 3.13
N THR A 23 6.09 -5.70 2.14
CA THR A 23 4.73 -6.22 1.95
C THR A 23 4.75 -7.30 0.88
N LYS A 24 4.56 -8.57 1.28
CA LYS A 24 4.51 -9.70 0.33
C LYS A 24 3.21 -9.71 -0.46
N LEU A 25 3.30 -9.93 -1.78
CA LEU A 25 2.13 -10.14 -2.64
C LEU A 25 1.33 -11.38 -2.23
N GLU A 26 2.01 -12.43 -1.76
CA GLU A 26 1.39 -13.64 -1.22
C GLU A 26 0.43 -13.35 -0.05
N THR A 27 0.78 -12.43 0.83
CA THR A 27 -0.08 -12.04 1.96
C THR A 27 -1.40 -11.45 1.45
N ILE A 28 -1.35 -10.60 0.43
CA ILE A 28 -2.54 -10.00 -0.19
C ILE A 28 -3.41 -11.10 -0.82
N ARG A 29 -2.80 -12.03 -1.58
CA ARG A 29 -3.49 -13.19 -2.16
C ARG A 29 -4.20 -14.03 -1.10
N ARG A 30 -3.53 -14.29 0.03
CA ARG A 30 -4.10 -15.06 1.14
C ARG A 30 -5.32 -14.35 1.75
N ILE A 31 -5.23 -13.04 1.97
CA ILE A 31 -6.36 -12.24 2.50
C ILE A 31 -7.56 -12.32 1.54
N HIS A 32 -7.32 -12.22 0.23
CA HIS A 32 -8.39 -12.38 -0.78
C HIS A 32 -8.98 -13.80 -0.76
N ALA A 33 -8.15 -14.84 -0.63
CA ALA A 33 -8.61 -16.23 -0.54
C ALA A 33 -9.47 -16.49 0.71
N GLU A 34 -9.27 -15.73 1.78
CA GLU A 34 -10.12 -15.73 2.97
C GLU A 34 -11.43 -14.93 2.80
N GLY A 35 -11.68 -14.36 1.62
CA GLY A 35 -12.86 -13.52 1.34
C GLY A 35 -12.81 -12.14 1.99
N LYS A 36 -11.61 -11.67 2.39
CA LYS A 36 -11.40 -10.37 3.05
C LYS A 36 -10.77 -9.37 2.08
N MET A 37 -10.89 -8.09 2.42
CA MET A 37 -10.22 -7.00 1.72
C MET A 37 -8.94 -6.61 2.47
N ALA A 38 -7.81 -6.62 1.77
CA ALA A 38 -6.58 -6.06 2.30
C ALA A 38 -6.64 -4.52 2.23
N ILE A 39 -6.49 -3.85 3.37
CA ILE A 39 -6.28 -2.40 3.42
C ILE A 39 -4.76 -2.19 3.40
N LEU A 40 -4.29 -1.43 2.42
CA LEU A 40 -2.87 -1.23 2.16
C LEU A 40 -2.54 0.26 2.30
N ASP A 41 -1.59 0.56 3.18
CA ASP A 41 -0.90 1.84 3.26
C ASP A 41 0.43 1.68 2.54
N VAL A 42 0.47 2.10 1.27
CA VAL A 42 1.59 1.87 0.34
C VAL A 42 1.81 3.12 -0.50
N GLU A 43 3.02 3.29 -1.00
CA GLU A 43 3.36 4.39 -1.89
C GLU A 43 2.63 4.28 -3.24
N PRO A 44 2.39 5.41 -3.95
CA PRO A 44 1.71 5.38 -5.25
C PRO A 44 2.38 4.48 -6.31
N GLN A 45 3.68 4.20 -6.17
CA GLN A 45 4.42 3.32 -7.09
C GLN A 45 3.92 1.87 -7.05
N ALA A 46 3.44 1.40 -5.89
CA ALA A 46 2.86 0.07 -5.70
C ALA A 46 1.66 -0.19 -6.63
N LEU A 47 0.95 0.87 -7.04
CA LEU A 47 -0.19 0.75 -7.96
C LEU A 47 0.19 0.19 -9.34
N LYS A 48 1.46 0.29 -9.76
CA LYS A 48 1.93 -0.32 -11.01
C LYS A 48 1.83 -1.85 -10.98
N ILE A 49 1.99 -2.44 -9.79
CA ILE A 49 1.91 -3.88 -9.56
C ILE A 49 0.46 -4.28 -9.24
N LEU A 50 -0.25 -3.45 -8.46
CA LEU A 50 -1.61 -3.78 -8.03
C LEU A 50 -2.67 -3.60 -9.12
N ARG A 51 -2.50 -2.72 -10.12
CA ARG A 51 -3.51 -2.47 -11.18
C ARG A 51 -3.58 -3.59 -12.21
N THR A 52 -3.89 -4.80 -11.76
CA THR A 52 -4.11 -6.00 -12.56
C THR A 52 -5.46 -6.63 -12.20
N ALA A 53 -5.93 -7.55 -13.04
CA ALA A 53 -7.16 -8.30 -12.77
C ALA A 53 -7.06 -9.25 -11.56
N GLU A 54 -5.85 -9.51 -11.07
CA GLU A 54 -5.61 -10.36 -9.91
C GLU A 54 -5.93 -9.63 -8.60
N PHE A 55 -5.49 -8.38 -8.47
CA PHE A 55 -5.63 -7.61 -7.23
C PHE A 55 -6.77 -6.60 -7.27
N THR A 56 -7.13 -6.10 -8.47
CA THR A 56 -8.26 -5.16 -8.70
C THR A 56 -8.44 -4.12 -7.59
N PRO A 57 -7.42 -3.28 -7.32
CA PRO A 57 -7.39 -2.44 -6.14
C PRO A 57 -8.45 -1.34 -6.23
N TYR A 58 -9.11 -1.06 -5.10
CA TYR A 58 -9.87 0.16 -4.93
C TYR A 58 -8.94 1.27 -4.41
N VAL A 59 -8.69 2.29 -5.23
CA VAL A 59 -7.72 3.35 -4.91
C VAL A 59 -8.47 4.60 -4.46
N VAL A 60 -8.21 5.02 -3.22
CA VAL A 60 -8.73 6.27 -2.66
C VAL A 60 -7.60 7.28 -2.58
N PHE A 61 -7.72 8.41 -3.27
CA PHE A 61 -6.81 9.54 -3.12
C PHE A 61 -7.46 10.61 -2.25
N ILE A 62 -6.90 10.85 -1.08
CA ILE A 62 -7.33 11.93 -0.19
C ILE A 62 -6.52 13.17 -0.54
N ALA A 63 -7.13 14.06 -1.34
CA ALA A 63 -6.51 15.32 -1.70
C ALA A 63 -6.46 16.27 -0.49
N ALA A 64 -5.38 17.04 -0.37
CA ALA A 64 -5.33 18.12 0.60
C ALA A 64 -6.51 19.09 0.36
N PRO A 65 -7.12 19.63 1.43
CA PRO A 65 -8.13 20.67 1.28
C PRO A 65 -7.51 21.92 0.61
N SER A 66 -8.33 22.73 -0.05
CA SER A 66 -7.89 24.05 -0.50
C SER A 66 -7.39 24.88 0.68
N LEU A 67 -6.43 25.79 0.46
CA LEU A 67 -5.84 26.64 1.51
C LEU A 67 -6.90 27.35 2.37
N GLN A 68 -8.02 27.74 1.76
CA GLN A 68 -9.14 28.39 2.43
C GLN A 68 -9.85 27.49 3.45
N ASN A 69 -9.79 26.17 3.26
CA ASN A 69 -10.42 25.15 4.11
C ASN A 69 -9.42 24.52 5.09
N ILE A 70 -8.12 24.90 5.05
CA ILE A 70 -7.11 24.37 5.98
C ILE A 70 -7.43 24.79 7.42
N ALA A 71 -7.95 26.00 7.62
CA ALA A 71 -8.38 26.47 8.93
C ALA A 71 -9.47 25.58 9.55
N ASP A 72 -10.35 25.01 8.73
CA ASP A 72 -11.41 24.10 9.20
C ASP A 72 -10.88 22.71 9.56
N VAL A 73 -9.73 22.29 9.01
CA VAL A 73 -9.11 20.98 9.28
C VAL A 73 -8.16 21.00 10.48
N ILE A 74 -7.62 22.15 10.84
CA ILE A 74 -6.72 22.28 12.01
C ILE A 74 -7.52 22.38 13.33
N ASN A 75 -8.82 22.73 13.28
CA ASN A 75 -9.68 22.90 14.45
C ASN A 75 -10.41 21.61 14.91
N TRP A 76 -9.97 20.44 14.45
CA TRP A 76 -10.45 19.17 15.00
C TRP A 76 -9.62 18.85 16.25
N GLU A 77 -10.13 19.26 17.42
CA GLU A 77 -9.67 18.76 18.73
C GLU A 77 -9.81 17.24 18.84
#